data_AF-A0AAF0QDC7-F1
#
_entry.id   AF-A0AAF0QDC7-F1
#
_cell.length_a   1.000
_cell.length_b   1.000
_cell.length_c   1.000
_cell.angle_alpha   90.00
_cell.angle_beta   90.00
_cell.angle_gamma   90.00
#
_symmetry.space_group_name_H-M   'P 1'
#
loop_
_entity.id
_entity.type
_entity.pdbx_description
1 polymer ?
#
loop_
_entity_poly.entity_id
_entity_poly.type
_entity_poly.pdbx_seq_one_letter_code
_entity_poly.pdbx_strand_id
1 'polypeptide(L)'
;MWHFSNNLRLDHKDINSIEEMLDLFCKAVNIYSPFWDHMLDYWKQSIENPNKVIFLMYEEMKEKPKIQLKRLAEFLECQFSIEEENCGVVDEILKMCSFENLSNLEVNTNEKLSTGEGNKIFFRKGEIGD
;
A
#
# COMPACT_ATOMS: atom_id res chain seq x y z
N MET A 1 9.04 -0.89 6.29
CA MET A 1 10.18 -0.82 5.34
C MET A 1 11.31 -1.80 5.67
N TRP A 2 11.75 -1.91 6.93
CA TRP A 2 12.83 -2.81 7.35
C TRP A 2 12.76 -4.26 6.81
N HIS A 3 11.68 -4.97 7.12
CA HIS A 3 11.46 -6.33 6.63
C HIS A 3 11.54 -6.44 5.10
N PHE A 4 10.91 -5.51 4.39
CA PHE A 4 10.86 -5.50 2.93
C PHE A 4 12.26 -5.30 2.33
N SER A 5 13.02 -4.34 2.84
CA SER A 5 14.40 -4.08 2.40
C SER A 5 15.33 -5.26 2.63
N ASN A 6 15.17 -5.99 3.74
CA ASN A 6 15.95 -7.21 4.01
C ASN A 6 15.51 -8.37 3.11
N ASN A 7 14.22 -8.48 2.78
CA ASN A 7 13.70 -9.51 1.87
C ASN A 7 14.07 -9.28 0.40
N LEU A 8 14.40 -8.04 0.01
CA LEU A 8 14.93 -7.71 -1.32
C LEU A 8 16.39 -8.14 -1.49
N ARG A 9 17.12 -8.42 -0.39
CA ARG A 9 18.51 -8.87 -0.48
C ARG A 9 18.55 -10.34 -0.86
N LEU A 10 19.11 -10.64 -2.03
CA LEU A 10 19.33 -12.02 -2.49
C LEU A 10 20.41 -12.74 -1.69
N ASP A 11 21.34 -12.01 -1.05
CA ASP A 11 22.33 -12.55 -0.12
C ASP A 11 21.95 -12.17 1.32
N HIS A 12 21.61 -13.16 2.14
CA HIS A 12 21.13 -12.97 3.52
C HIS A 12 22.26 -12.74 4.54
N LYS A 13 23.51 -12.53 4.10
CA LYS A 13 24.67 -12.45 4.99
C LYS A 13 24.76 -11.14 5.78
N ASP A 14 24.21 -10.05 5.26
CA ASP A 14 24.19 -8.75 5.93
C ASP A 14 22.73 -8.30 6.07
N ILE A 15 22.05 -8.71 7.12
CA ILE A 15 20.71 -8.21 7.46
C ILE A 15 20.91 -6.96 8.30
N ASN A 16 20.40 -5.81 7.84
CA ASN A 16 20.43 -4.61 8.67
C ASN A 16 19.58 -4.85 9.92
N SER A 17 20.05 -4.43 11.08
CA SER A 17 19.21 -4.40 12.29
C SER A 17 18.07 -3.39 12.14
N ILE A 18 17.03 -3.52 12.97
CA ILE A 18 15.93 -2.55 12.95
C ILE A 18 16.40 -1.18 13.46
N GLU A 19 17.31 -1.16 14.44
CA GLU A 19 17.89 0.02 15.04
C GLU A 19 18.68 0.85 14.01
N GLU A 20 19.54 0.20 13.21
CA GLU A 20 20.31 0.86 12.15
C GLU A 20 19.39 1.43 11.08
N MET A 21 18.38 0.66 10.64
CA MET A 21 17.45 1.13 9.62
C MET A 21 16.53 2.25 10.11
N LEU A 22 16.17 2.25 11.39
CA LEU A 22 15.42 3.34 12.01
C LEU A 22 16.28 4.61 12.10
N ASP A 23 17.55 4.50 12.52
CA ASP A 23 18.48 5.64 12.55
C ASP A 23 18.67 6.25 11.16
N LEU A 24 18.89 5.43 10.13
CA LEU A 24 18.95 5.87 8.74
C LEU A 24 17.63 6.52 8.28
N PHE A 25 16.49 5.97 8.70
CA PHE A 25 15.19 6.56 8.40
C PHE A 25 15.04 7.96 9.00
N CYS A 26 15.36 8.12 10.29
CA CYS A 26 15.33 9.40 10.99
C CYS A 26 16.29 10.43 10.40
N LYS A 27 17.43 9.99 9.88
CA LYS A 27 18.42 10.84 9.19
C LYS A 27 18.06 11.15 7.73
N ALA A 28 16.90 10.69 7.24
CA ALA A 28 16.50 10.79 5.83
C ALA A 28 17.56 10.21 4.88
N VAL A 29 18.17 9.09 5.26
CA VAL A 29 19.10 8.31 4.43
C VAL A 29 18.38 7.04 3.97
N ASN A 30 17.28 7.21 3.23
CA ASN A 30 16.52 6.12 2.63
C ASN A 30 15.86 6.56 1.31
N ILE A 31 15.32 5.60 0.57
CA ILE A 31 14.65 5.85 -0.71
C ILE A 31 13.39 6.69 -0.47
N TYR A 32 13.24 7.80 -1.23
CA TYR A 32 12.11 8.74 -1.14
C TYR A 32 11.99 9.50 0.20
N SER A 33 13.12 9.78 0.86
CA SER A 33 13.17 10.59 2.07
C SER A 33 13.49 12.08 1.77
N PRO A 34 13.14 13.03 2.68
CA PRO A 34 12.51 12.83 3.99
C PRO A 34 11.03 12.42 3.90
N PHE A 35 10.65 11.39 4.67
CA PHE A 35 9.30 10.82 4.63
C PHE A 35 8.21 11.84 4.98
N TRP A 36 8.44 12.65 6.02
CA TRP A 36 7.46 13.63 6.49
C TRP A 36 7.23 14.74 5.48
N ASP A 37 8.29 15.26 4.87
CA ASP A 37 8.17 16.29 3.83
C ASP A 37 7.44 15.74 2.61
N HIS A 38 7.79 14.52 2.18
CA HIS A 38 7.08 13.83 1.09
C HIS A 38 5.59 13.70 1.38
N MET A 39 5.21 13.24 2.58
CA MET A 39 3.80 13.13 2.96
C MET A 39 3.09 14.49 3.06
N LEU A 40 3.72 15.48 3.69
CA LEU A 40 3.16 16.81 3.89
C LEU A 40 2.92 17.52 2.56
N ASP A 41 3.81 17.37 1.60
CA ASP A 41 3.67 18.03 0.31
C ASP A 41 2.52 17.44 -0.50
N TYR A 42 2.35 16.11 -0.53
CA TYR A 42 1.16 15.50 -1.15
C TYR A 42 -0.14 15.82 -0.41
N TRP A 43 -0.09 15.93 0.92
CA TRP A 43 -1.24 16.36 1.71
C TRP A 43 -1.66 17.79 1.35
N LYS A 44 -0.71 18.75 1.29
CA LYS A 44 -0.98 20.11 0.82
C LYS A 44 -1.56 20.11 -0.60
N GLN A 45 -0.98 19.33 -1.51
CA GLN A 45 -1.49 19.22 -2.88
C GLN A 45 -2.92 18.68 -2.94
N SER A 46 -3.31 17.77 -2.03
CA SER A 46 -4.69 17.30 -1.96
C SER A 46 -5.69 18.37 -1.52
N ILE A 47 -5.23 19.37 -0.76
CA ILE A 47 -6.04 20.52 -0.34
C ILE A 47 -6.11 21.58 -1.44
N GLU A 48 -4.98 21.88 -2.07
CA GLU A 48 -4.87 22.89 -3.12
C GLU A 48 -5.50 22.43 -4.44
N ASN A 49 -5.42 21.13 -4.75
CA ASN A 49 -5.87 20.53 -6.01
C ASN A 49 -6.76 19.29 -5.76
N PRO A 50 -7.92 19.43 -5.09
CA PRO A 50 -8.74 18.29 -4.64
C PRO A 50 -9.31 17.45 -5.79
N ASN A 51 -9.45 18.03 -6.99
CA ASN A 51 -9.91 17.31 -8.19
C ASN A 51 -8.78 16.60 -8.94
N LYS A 52 -7.52 16.75 -8.51
CA LYS A 52 -6.34 16.14 -9.16
C LYS A 52 -5.53 15.25 -8.24
N VAL A 53 -5.63 15.46 -6.93
CA VAL A 53 -4.88 14.72 -5.92
C VAL A 53 -5.83 14.24 -4.83
N ILE A 54 -5.99 12.92 -4.71
CA ILE A 54 -6.66 12.29 -3.58
C ILE A 54 -5.63 11.84 -2.54
N PHE A 55 -5.87 12.18 -1.28
CA PHE A 55 -5.07 11.71 -0.17
C PHE A 55 -5.83 10.64 0.62
N LEU A 56 -5.21 9.47 0.76
CA LEU A 56 -5.76 8.29 1.42
C LEU A 56 -4.78 7.83 2.52
N MET A 57 -5.31 7.47 3.68
CA MET A 57 -4.53 6.89 4.78
C MET A 57 -4.77 5.38 4.84
N TYR A 58 -3.69 4.62 5.08
CA TYR A 58 -3.75 3.15 5.10
C TYR A 58 -4.71 2.63 6.16
N GLU A 59 -4.67 3.23 7.35
CA GLU A 59 -5.49 2.88 8.50
C GLU A 59 -6.97 3.10 8.21
N GLU A 60 -7.33 4.21 7.55
CA GLU A 60 -8.71 4.49 7.15
C GLU A 60 -9.22 3.56 6.06
N MET A 61 -8.36 3.18 5.10
CA MET A 61 -8.71 2.18 4.08
C MET A 61 -8.97 0.80 4.70
N LYS A 62 -8.28 0.48 5.79
CA LYS A 62 -8.48 -0.76 6.55
C LYS A 62 -9.73 -0.71 7.44
N GLU A 63 -9.95 0.41 8.12
CA GLU A 63 -11.09 0.59 9.03
C GLU A 63 -12.42 0.73 8.27
N LYS A 64 -12.42 1.48 7.16
CA LYS A 64 -13.62 1.87 6.39
C LYS A 64 -13.45 1.61 4.88
N PRO A 65 -13.15 0.37 4.46
CA PRO A 65 -12.78 0.04 3.08
C PRO A 65 -13.85 0.43 2.05
N LYS A 66 -15.13 0.16 2.33
CA LYS A 66 -16.25 0.52 1.42
C LYS A 66 -16.34 2.03 1.18
N ILE A 67 -16.19 2.82 2.24
CA ILE A 67 -16.29 4.28 2.15
C ILE A 67 -15.12 4.83 1.33
N GLN A 68 -13.90 4.34 1.59
CA GLN A 68 -12.72 4.79 0.85
C GLN A 68 -12.75 4.33 -0.61
N LEU A 69 -13.24 3.12 -0.91
CA LEU A 69 -13.39 2.65 -2.29
C LEU A 69 -14.40 3.49 -3.09
N LYS A 70 -15.56 3.82 -2.50
CA LYS A 70 -16.54 4.70 -3.15
C LYS A 70 -15.98 6.10 -3.37
N ARG A 71 -15.29 6.66 -2.39
CA ARG A 71 -14.60 7.97 -2.51
C ARG A 71 -13.55 7.96 -3.61
N LEU A 72 -12.79 6.87 -3.75
CA LEU A 72 -11.82 6.71 -4.84
C LEU A 72 -12.51 6.62 -6.21
N ALA A 73 -13.60 5.85 -6.30
CA ALA A 73 -14.38 5.71 -7.53
C ALA A 73 -14.99 7.05 -7.97
N GLU A 74 -15.53 7.83 -7.03
CA GLU A 74 -16.02 9.19 -7.29
C GLU A 74 -14.89 10.11 -7.80
N PHE A 75 -13.72 10.07 -7.17
CA PHE A 75 -12.55 10.85 -7.60
C PHE A 75 -12.05 10.48 -9.01
N LEU A 76 -12.18 9.20 -9.40
CA LEU A 76 -11.83 8.71 -10.73
C LEU A 76 -12.96 8.89 -11.76
N GLU A 77 -14.04 9.58 -11.41
CA GLU A 77 -15.24 9.76 -12.25
C GLU A 77 -15.89 8.43 -12.67
N CYS A 78 -15.71 7.37 -11.86
CA CYS A 78 -16.26 6.04 -12.05
C CYS A 78 -17.17 5.61 -10.88
N GLN A 79 -17.96 6.56 -10.36
CA GLN A 79 -18.91 6.33 -9.27
C GLN A 79 -19.83 5.13 -9.56
N PHE A 80 -20.09 4.33 -8.53
CA PHE A 80 -20.99 3.18 -8.63
C PHE A 80 -22.45 3.64 -8.78
N SER A 81 -23.17 2.98 -9.67
CA SER A 81 -24.62 3.10 -9.78
C SER A 81 -25.33 2.41 -8.61
N ILE A 82 -26.59 2.77 -8.37
CA ILE A 82 -27.43 2.14 -7.34
C ILE A 82 -27.57 0.64 -7.63
N GLU A 83 -27.69 0.27 -8.90
CA GLU A 83 -27.78 -1.10 -9.36
C GLU A 83 -26.51 -1.88 -9.04
N GLU A 84 -25.31 -1.34 -9.31
CA GLU A 84 -24.04 -1.98 -8.99
C GLU A 84 -23.85 -2.16 -7.49
N GLU A 85 -24.22 -1.16 -6.70
CA GLU A 85 -24.20 -1.26 -5.24
C GLU A 85 -25.13 -2.35 -4.72
N ASN A 86 -26.37 -2.38 -5.23
CA ASN A 86 -27.35 -3.40 -4.87
C ASN A 86 -26.95 -4.81 -5.34
N CYS A 87 -26.22 -4.91 -6.45
CA CYS A 87 -25.64 -6.16 -6.95
C CYS A 87 -24.38 -6.59 -6.18
N GLY A 88 -23.88 -5.77 -5.26
CA GLY A 88 -22.72 -6.11 -4.43
C GLY A 88 -21.37 -5.94 -5.14
N VAL A 89 -21.29 -5.18 -6.23
CA VAL A 89 -20.04 -4.96 -7.00
C VAL A 89 -18.93 -4.37 -6.11
N VAL A 90 -19.28 -3.44 -5.22
CA VAL A 90 -18.35 -2.84 -4.25
C VAL A 90 -17.73 -3.91 -3.34
N ASP A 91 -18.54 -4.86 -2.87
CA ASP A 91 -18.10 -5.96 -2.02
C ASP A 91 -17.21 -6.95 -2.78
N GLU A 92 -17.53 -7.22 -4.05
CA GLU A 92 -16.73 -8.08 -4.91
C GLU A 92 -15.33 -7.49 -5.17
N ILE A 93 -15.24 -6.19 -5.49
CA ILE A 93 -13.95 -5.51 -5.67
C ILE A 93 -13.13 -5.57 -4.38
N LEU A 94 -13.73 -5.27 -3.22
CA LEU A 94 -13.02 -5.36 -1.93
C LEU A 94 -12.52 -6.76 -1.65
N LYS A 95 -13.30 -7.79 -1.97
CA LYS A 95 -12.88 -9.20 -1.82
C LYS A 95 -11.72 -9.52 -2.77
N MET A 96 -11.82 -9.15 -4.04
CA MET A 96 -10.77 -9.39 -5.04
C MET A 96 -9.45 -8.70 -4.69
N CYS A 97 -9.52 -7.44 -4.23
CA CYS A 97 -8.36 -6.65 -3.85
C CYS A 97 -7.92 -6.83 -2.39
N SER A 98 -8.57 -7.72 -1.64
CA SER A 98 -8.23 -7.95 -0.24
C SER A 98 -6.81 -8.51 -0.08
N PHE A 99 -6.18 -8.19 1.04
CA PHE A 99 -4.85 -8.73 1.36
C PHE A 99 -4.85 -10.26 1.32
N GLU A 100 -5.85 -10.89 1.94
CA GLU A 100 -6.00 -12.35 1.97
C GLU A 100 -6.14 -12.95 0.57
N ASN A 101 -6.96 -12.36 -0.31
CA ASN A 101 -7.09 -12.87 -1.66
C ASN A 101 -5.78 -12.70 -2.44
N LEU A 102 -5.22 -11.49 -2.46
CA LEU A 102 -4.03 -11.18 -3.25
C LEU A 102 -2.78 -11.95 -2.75
N SER A 103 -2.57 -12.08 -1.44
CA SER A 103 -1.41 -12.78 -0.89
C SER A 103 -1.39 -14.27 -1.21
N ASN A 104 -2.56 -14.85 -1.51
CA ASN A 104 -2.73 -16.28 -1.78
C ASN A 104 -2.78 -16.62 -3.28
N LEU A 105 -2.73 -15.64 -4.18
CA LEU A 105 -2.68 -15.91 -5.62
C LEU A 105 -1.37 -16.60 -6.02
N GLU A 106 -1.42 -17.49 -7.01
CA GLU A 106 -0.25 -18.23 -7.51
C GLU A 106 0.88 -17.29 -7.95
N VAL A 107 0.52 -16.23 -8.67
CA VAL A 107 1.45 -15.17 -9.11
C VAL A 107 2.16 -14.47 -7.95
N ASN A 108 1.53 -14.40 -6.77
CA ASN A 108 2.10 -13.73 -5.61
C ASN A 108 2.82 -14.68 -4.64
N THR A 109 2.66 -15.99 -4.81
CA THR A 109 3.27 -17.00 -3.93
C THR A 109 4.46 -17.70 -4.58
N ASN A 110 4.39 -17.98 -5.88
CA ASN A 110 5.34 -18.83 -6.60
C ASN A 110 6.19 -18.09 -7.64
N GLU A 111 5.69 -16.98 -8.19
CA GLU A 111 6.42 -16.23 -9.20
C GLU A 111 7.44 -15.24 -8.61
N LYS A 112 8.30 -14.74 -9.49
CA LYS A 112 9.41 -13.84 -9.17
C LYS A 112 9.40 -12.63 -10.09
N LEU A 113 9.90 -11.53 -9.58
CA LEU A 113 10.26 -10.38 -10.38
C LEU A 113 11.36 -10.75 -11.37
N SER A 114 11.50 -9.97 -12.44
CA SER A 114 12.60 -10.11 -13.41
C SER A 114 13.99 -9.97 -12.76
N THR A 115 14.07 -9.33 -11.60
CA THR A 115 15.26 -9.16 -10.77
C THR A 115 15.58 -10.38 -9.88
N GLY A 116 14.66 -11.35 -9.77
CA GLY A 116 14.88 -12.65 -9.13
C GLY A 116 14.22 -12.84 -7.75
N GLU A 117 13.72 -11.76 -7.13
CA GLU A 117 13.00 -11.81 -5.86
C GLU A 117 11.58 -12.35 -6.03
N GLY A 118 11.12 -13.19 -5.11
CA GLY A 118 9.76 -13.75 -5.16
C GLY A 118 8.69 -12.70 -4.87
N ASN A 119 7.59 -12.70 -5.63
CA ASN A 119 6.50 -11.71 -5.46
C ASN A 119 5.89 -11.71 -4.05
N LYS A 120 6.05 -12.81 -3.30
CA LYS A 120 5.62 -12.92 -1.90
C LYS A 120 6.19 -11.83 -0.98
N ILE A 121 7.31 -11.19 -1.35
CA ILE A 121 7.90 -10.11 -0.55
C ILE A 121 6.97 -8.91 -0.36
N PHE A 122 6.01 -8.70 -1.27
CA PHE A 122 5.03 -7.60 -1.19
C PHE A 122 3.93 -7.85 -0.16
N PHE A 123 3.75 -9.10 0.29
CA PHE A 123 2.70 -9.50 1.22
C PHE A 123 3.30 -10.03 2.52
N ARG A 124 3.21 -9.24 3.60
CA ARG A 124 3.81 -9.61 4.90
C ARG A 124 2.77 -9.98 5.97
N LYS A 125 2.08 -8.97 6.52
CA LYS A 125 0.97 -9.17 7.49
C LYS A 125 -0.28 -8.40 7.10
N GLY A 126 -0.11 -7.17 6.60
CA GLY A 126 -1.24 -6.33 6.21
C GLY A 126 -2.08 -5.88 7.41
N GLU A 127 -1.43 -5.66 8.57
CA GLU A 127 -2.06 -5.30 9.83
C GLU A 127 -1.58 -3.92 10.30
N ILE A 128 -2.41 -3.25 11.09
CA ILE A 128 -2.08 -1.96 11.72
C ILE A 128 -1.44 -2.25 13.08
N GLY A 129 -0.31 -1.60 13.38
CA GLY A 129 0.34 -1.67 14.69
C GLY A 129 1.34 -2.83 14.87
N ASP A 130 1.84 -3.40 13.78
CA ASP A 130 2.88 -4.43 13.77
C ASP A 130 4.30 -3.87 13.66
#